data_AF-A0A1B2I669-F1
#
_entry.id   AF-A0A1B2I669-F1
#
_cell.length_a   1.000
_cell.length_b   1.000
_cell.length_c   1.000
_cell.angle_alpha   90.00
_cell.angle_beta   90.00
_cell.angle_gamma   90.00
#
_symmetry.space_group_name_H-M   'P 1'
#
loop_
_entity.id
_entity.type
_entity.pdbx_description
1 polymer ?
#
loop_
_entity_poly.entity_id
_entity_poly.type
_entity_poly.pdbx_seq_one_letter_code
_entity_poly.pdbx_strand_id
1 'polypeptide(L)'
;MSAAGHLPSEHEEQCAFISAFRKTFPGVRIIAIPNGGWRDIKTAARLKAEGVCKGVPDLFIPEWRFWIEMKRQKGGRASEEQKDWIEYLTATGYKAVVCKGRDEALQAAFDRREEMTRWQHYRQDGTGK
;
A
#
# COMPACT_ATOMS: atom_id res chain seq x y z
N MET A 1 -20.28 -6.72 -30.08
CA MET A 1 -20.86 -5.99 -28.94
C MET A 1 -19.89 -6.15 -27.78
N SER A 2 -19.20 -5.07 -27.39
CA SER A 2 -18.30 -5.11 -26.22
C SER A 2 -19.18 -5.26 -24.98
N ALA A 3 -19.05 -6.38 -24.26
CA ALA A 3 -19.60 -6.48 -22.92
C ALA A 3 -19.03 -5.32 -22.11
N ALA A 4 -19.89 -4.50 -21.51
CA ALA A 4 -19.47 -3.47 -20.57
C ALA A 4 -18.69 -4.19 -19.45
N GLY A 5 -17.37 -4.14 -19.52
CA GLY A 5 -16.50 -4.89 -18.62
C GLY A 5 -16.72 -4.44 -17.20
N HIS A 6 -16.97 -5.38 -16.29
CA HIS A 6 -16.99 -5.12 -14.85
C HIS A 6 -15.71 -4.41 -14.46
N LEU A 7 -15.81 -3.15 -14.05
CA LEU A 7 -14.67 -2.42 -13.53
C LEU A 7 -14.49 -2.86 -12.07
N PRO A 8 -13.37 -3.50 -11.68
CA PRO A 8 -13.22 -3.98 -10.31
C PRO A 8 -13.32 -2.84 -9.30
N SER A 9 -13.94 -3.08 -8.16
CA SER A 9 -13.92 -2.20 -6.98
C SER A 9 -12.51 -2.14 -6.37
N GLU A 10 -12.25 -1.11 -5.55
CA GLU A 10 -10.97 -1.00 -4.82
C GLU A 10 -10.69 -2.22 -3.94
N HIS A 11 -11.74 -2.78 -3.32
CA HIS A 11 -11.65 -4.02 -2.56
C HIS A 11 -11.23 -5.22 -3.43
N GLU A 12 -11.85 -5.39 -4.60
CA GLU A 12 -11.50 -6.47 -5.54
C GLU A 12 -10.06 -6.33 -6.04
N GLU A 13 -9.63 -5.10 -6.37
CA GLU A 13 -8.25 -4.80 -6.77
C GLU A 13 -7.24 -5.15 -5.67
N GLN A 14 -7.51 -4.75 -4.42
CA GLN A 14 -6.65 -5.06 -3.28
C GLN A 14 -6.58 -6.57 -3.03
N CYS A 15 -7.71 -7.28 -3.04
CA CYS A 15 -7.74 -8.73 -2.89
C CYS A 15 -6.92 -9.44 -3.98
N ALA A 16 -7.06 -8.99 -5.23
CA ALA A 16 -6.31 -9.53 -6.35
C ALA A 16 -4.80 -9.24 -6.23
N PHE A 17 -4.42 -8.05 -5.75
CA PHE A 17 -3.03 -7.67 -5.47
C PHE A 17 -2.42 -8.50 -4.35
N ILE A 18 -3.08 -8.63 -3.20
CA ILE A 18 -2.59 -9.45 -2.09
C ILE A 18 -2.36 -10.91 -2.53
N SER A 19 -3.28 -11.46 -3.32
CA SER A 19 -3.15 -12.82 -3.87
C SER A 19 -1.94 -12.95 -4.79
N ALA A 20 -1.74 -11.99 -5.71
CA ALA A 20 -0.60 -11.97 -6.62
C ALA A 20 0.73 -11.76 -5.86
N PHE A 21 0.80 -10.75 -4.99
CA PHE A 21 1.99 -10.40 -4.20
C PHE A 21 2.52 -11.62 -3.43
N ARG A 22 1.65 -12.32 -2.71
CA ARG A 22 2.04 -13.49 -1.89
C ARG A 22 2.57 -14.66 -2.73
N LYS A 23 2.11 -14.81 -3.97
CA LYS A 23 2.61 -15.82 -4.92
C LYS A 23 3.95 -15.39 -5.53
N THR A 24 4.07 -14.11 -5.86
CA THR A 24 5.26 -13.56 -6.53
C THR A 24 6.45 -13.41 -5.58
N PHE A 25 6.21 -13.04 -4.31
CA PHE A 25 7.24 -12.75 -3.32
C PHE A 25 7.12 -13.68 -2.10
N PRO A 26 7.34 -14.99 -2.28
CA PRO A 26 7.28 -15.93 -1.16
C PRO A 26 8.29 -15.53 -0.08
N GLY A 27 7.84 -15.49 1.17
CA GLY A 27 8.66 -15.11 2.33
C GLY A 27 8.60 -13.61 2.69
N VAL A 28 8.13 -12.74 1.79
CA VAL A 28 7.97 -11.32 2.09
C VAL A 28 6.59 -11.05 2.70
N ARG A 29 6.58 -10.41 3.87
CA ARG A 29 5.32 -10.12 4.58
C ARG A 29 4.67 -8.84 4.05
N ILE A 30 3.35 -8.91 3.88
CA ILE A 30 2.48 -7.77 3.58
C ILE A 30 1.28 -7.80 4.54
N ILE A 31 0.93 -6.66 5.10
CA ILE A 31 -0.14 -6.49 6.09
C ILE A 31 -1.12 -5.45 5.56
N ALA A 32 -2.43 -5.74 5.68
CA ALA A 32 -3.47 -4.77 5.41
C ALA A 32 -3.84 -4.02 6.69
N ILE A 33 -4.03 -2.70 6.58
CA ILE A 33 -4.46 -1.80 7.64
C ILE A 33 -5.91 -1.40 7.35
N PRO A 34 -6.91 -2.01 8.01
CA PRO A 34 -8.31 -1.88 7.62
C PRO A 34 -8.97 -0.58 8.11
N ASN A 35 -8.40 0.58 7.76
CA ASN A 35 -8.87 1.88 8.24
C ASN A 35 -10.13 2.39 7.52
N GLY A 36 -10.41 1.92 6.30
CA GLY A 36 -11.55 2.38 5.50
C GLY A 36 -12.88 1.62 5.73
N GLY A 37 -12.89 0.59 6.57
CA GLY A 37 -14.08 -0.27 6.75
C GLY A 37 -15.25 0.43 7.46
N TRP A 38 -16.47 0.11 7.02
CA TRP A 38 -17.69 0.50 7.73
C TRP A 38 -17.69 -0.07 9.14
N ARG A 39 -18.18 0.73 10.08
CA ARG A 39 -18.27 0.42 11.50
C ARG A 39 -19.32 1.30 12.14
N ASP A 40 -19.98 0.79 13.18
CA ASP A 40 -20.88 1.58 13.99
C ASP A 40 -20.10 2.66 14.78
N ILE A 41 -20.83 3.68 15.26
CA ILE A 41 -20.25 4.84 15.92
C ILE A 41 -19.49 4.45 17.20
N LYS A 42 -19.97 3.48 17.98
CA LYS A 42 -19.31 3.06 19.23
C LYS A 42 -18.00 2.37 18.92
N THR A 43 -18.00 1.47 17.93
CA THR A 43 -16.78 0.81 17.46
C THR A 43 -15.79 1.81 16.88
N ALA A 44 -16.25 2.80 16.10
CA ALA A 44 -15.39 3.84 15.56
C ALA A 44 -14.72 4.68 16.65
N ALA A 45 -15.47 5.08 17.68
CA ALA A 45 -14.94 5.84 18.81
C ALA A 45 -13.90 5.04 19.60
N ARG A 46 -14.19 3.76 19.90
CA ARG A 46 -13.25 2.87 20.61
C ARG A 46 -11.96 2.68 19.82
N LEU A 47 -12.06 2.35 18.52
CA LEU A 47 -10.89 2.16 17.66
C LEU A 47 -10.04 3.42 17.53
N LYS A 48 -10.68 4.60 17.49
CA LYS A 48 -9.95 5.88 17.49
C LYS A 48 -9.17 6.07 18.80
N ALA A 49 -9.76 5.70 19.94
CA ALA A 49 -9.07 5.73 21.23
C ALA A 49 -7.93 4.70 21.32
N GLU A 50 -8.05 3.57 20.63
CA GLU A 50 -6.99 2.55 20.47
C GLU A 50 -5.88 2.98 19.47
N GLY A 51 -6.04 4.12 18.79
CA GLY A 51 -5.01 4.68 17.90
C GLY A 51 -5.27 4.48 16.40
N VAL A 52 -6.47 4.09 15.97
CA VAL A 52 -6.82 4.09 14.55
C VAL A 52 -6.80 5.52 14.01
N CYS A 53 -5.86 5.76 13.09
CA CYS A 53 -5.68 7.03 12.41
C CYS A 53 -6.36 7.02 11.04
N LYS A 54 -7.15 8.06 10.74
CA LYS A 54 -7.74 8.25 9.41
C LYS A 54 -6.62 8.51 8.40
N GLY A 55 -6.72 7.92 7.22
CA GLY A 55 -5.83 8.19 6.09
C GLY A 55 -4.52 7.40 6.05
N VAL A 56 -4.21 6.60 7.08
CA VAL A 56 -3.04 5.70 7.01
C VAL A 56 -3.22 4.73 5.83
N PRO A 57 -2.20 4.57 4.96
CA PRO A 57 -2.30 3.76 3.75
C PRO A 57 -2.72 2.32 4.00
N ASP A 58 -3.40 1.74 3.01
CA ASP A 58 -4.04 0.42 3.13
C ASP A 58 -3.07 -0.73 3.41
N LEU A 59 -1.86 -0.71 2.85
CA LEU A 59 -0.95 -1.86 2.87
C LEU A 59 0.45 -1.46 3.32
N PHE A 60 1.07 -2.34 4.11
CA PHE A 60 2.45 -2.17 4.57
C PHE A 60 3.28 -3.44 4.32
N ILE A 61 4.48 -3.25 3.75
CA ILE A 61 5.49 -4.28 3.49
C ILE A 61 6.72 -3.92 4.33
N PRO A 62 6.88 -4.50 5.54
CA PRO A 62 7.90 -4.07 6.51
C PRO A 62 9.34 -4.20 6.02
N GLU A 63 9.67 -5.34 5.39
CA GLU A 63 11.02 -5.63 4.88
C GLU A 63 11.50 -4.56 3.90
N TRP A 64 10.57 -3.94 3.16
CA TRP A 64 10.88 -2.96 2.12
C TRP A 64 10.62 -1.52 2.56
N ARG A 65 10.23 -1.30 3.82
CA ARG A 65 9.79 0.01 4.34
C ARG A 65 8.81 0.68 3.37
N PHE A 66 7.83 -0.09 2.90
CA PHE A 66 7.00 0.30 1.77
C PHE A 66 5.52 0.28 2.11
N TRP A 67 4.84 1.39 1.81
CA TRP A 67 3.42 1.60 2.00
C TRP A 67 2.73 1.77 0.65
N ILE A 68 1.55 1.17 0.51
CA ILE A 68 0.72 1.29 -0.69
C ILE A 68 -0.68 1.70 -0.24
N GLU A 69 -1.16 2.81 -0.79
CA GLU A 69 -2.55 3.22 -0.77
C GLU A 69 -3.22 2.71 -2.05
N MET A 70 -4.23 1.85 -1.92
CA MET A 70 -4.92 1.27 -3.06
C MET A 70 -6.02 2.21 -3.54
N LYS A 71 -6.17 2.32 -4.85
CA LYS A 71 -7.30 2.98 -5.49
C LYS A 71 -7.90 2.14 -6.59
N ARG A 72 -9.19 2.33 -6.84
CA ARG A 72 -9.83 1.83 -8.06
C ARG A 72 -9.14 2.36 -9.31
N GLN A 73 -9.05 1.56 -10.36
CA GLN A 73 -8.47 1.95 -11.65
C GLN A 73 -9.01 3.27 -12.21
N LYS A 74 -10.32 3.53 -12.03
CA LYS A 74 -10.97 4.78 -12.43
C LYS A 74 -11.80 5.34 -11.28
N GLY A 75 -11.77 6.66 -11.11
CA GLY A 75 -12.56 7.40 -10.12
C GLY A 75 -11.99 7.44 -8.70
N GLY A 76 -11.01 6.58 -8.36
CA GLY A 76 -10.32 6.64 -7.07
C GLY A 76 -9.31 7.78 -7.01
N ARG A 77 -9.37 8.60 -5.95
CA ARG A 77 -8.40 9.65 -5.63
C ARG A 77 -8.04 9.55 -4.15
N ALA A 78 -6.77 9.79 -3.83
CA ALA A 78 -6.34 9.90 -2.43
C ALA A 78 -7.00 11.11 -1.77
N SER A 79 -7.49 10.94 -0.53
CA SER A 79 -7.98 12.06 0.29
C SER A 79 -6.83 12.94 0.76
N GLU A 80 -7.14 14.13 1.29
CA GLU A 80 -6.10 15.00 1.85
C GLU A 80 -5.37 14.36 3.02
N GLU A 81 -6.07 13.60 3.88
CA GLU A 81 -5.43 12.87 4.99
C GLU A 81 -4.52 11.74 4.48
N GLN A 82 -4.88 11.09 3.38
CA GLN A 82 -4.03 10.06 2.77
C GLN A 82 -2.76 10.68 2.19
N LYS A 83 -2.86 11.85 1.55
CA LYS A 83 -1.69 12.59 1.04
C LYS A 83 -0.76 13.02 2.17
N ASP A 84 -1.31 13.55 3.26
CA ASP A 84 -0.56 13.94 4.47
C ASP A 84 0.23 12.76 5.05
N TRP A 85 -0.39 11.60 5.22
CA TRP A 85 0.30 10.39 5.65
C TRP A 85 1.41 9.94 4.68
N ILE A 86 1.16 10.00 3.38
CA ILE A 86 2.16 9.63 2.36
C ILE A 86 3.36 10.56 2.42
N GLU A 87 3.14 11.86 2.58
CA GLU A 87 4.20 12.86 2.74
C GLU A 87 5.01 12.58 4.01
N TYR A 88 4.34 12.41 5.15
CA TYR A 88 4.97 12.09 6.44
C TYR A 88 5.80 10.80 6.37
N LEU A 89 5.25 9.71 5.82
CA LEU A 89 5.95 8.43 5.66
C LEU A 89 7.18 8.58 4.76
N THR A 90 7.07 9.35 3.68
CA THR A 90 8.19 9.63 2.79
C THR A 90 9.29 10.42 3.49
N ALA A 91 8.92 11.46 4.25
CA ALA A 91 9.86 12.26 5.02
C ALA A 91 10.59 11.46 6.13
N THR A 92 9.98 10.40 6.64
CA THR A 92 10.56 9.52 7.67
C THR A 92 11.35 8.33 7.10
N GLY A 93 11.63 8.34 5.79
CA GLY A 93 12.47 7.35 5.12
C GLY A 93 11.76 6.03 4.79
N TYR A 94 10.43 6.04 4.75
CA TYR A 94 9.66 5.00 4.06
C TYR A 94 9.45 5.40 2.60
N LYS A 95 9.12 4.42 1.76
CA LYS A 95 8.49 4.69 0.46
C LYS A 95 6.98 4.56 0.67
N ALA A 96 6.20 5.50 0.17
CA ALA A 96 4.73 5.44 0.20
C ALA A 96 4.18 5.90 -1.15
N VAL A 97 3.26 5.14 -1.73
CA VAL A 97 2.69 5.43 -3.06
C VAL A 97 1.19 5.17 -3.11
N VAL A 98 0.51 5.86 -4.02
CA VAL A 98 -0.87 5.55 -4.41
C VAL A 98 -0.82 4.70 -5.67
N CYS A 99 -1.53 3.57 -5.69
CA CYS A 99 -1.60 2.67 -6.85
C CYS A 99 -3.04 2.48 -7.32
N LYS A 100 -3.31 2.66 -8.61
CA LYS A 100 -4.63 2.43 -9.21
C LYS A 100 -4.73 1.02 -9.75
N GLY A 101 -5.40 0.17 -8.98
CA GLY A 101 -5.62 -1.23 -9.31
C GLY A 101 -4.42 -2.11 -9.02
N ARG A 102 -4.64 -3.41 -9.20
CA ARG A 102 -3.69 -4.49 -8.91
C ARG A 102 -2.38 -4.33 -9.67
N ASP A 103 -2.45 -4.04 -10.96
CA ASP A 103 -1.29 -4.12 -11.84
C ASP A 103 -0.28 -3.00 -11.53
N GLU A 104 -0.75 -1.79 -11.24
CA GLU A 104 0.12 -0.69 -10.80
C GLU A 104 0.75 -0.99 -9.42
N ALA A 105 -0.01 -1.58 -8.50
CA ALA A 105 0.51 -1.99 -7.18
C ALA A 105 1.58 -3.10 -7.30
N LEU A 106 1.39 -4.05 -8.22
CA LEU A 106 2.36 -5.11 -8.47
C LEU A 106 3.63 -4.58 -9.12
N GLN A 107 3.51 -3.66 -10.08
CA GLN A 107 4.67 -2.99 -10.67
C GLN A 107 5.46 -2.22 -9.61
N ALA A 108 4.77 -1.43 -8.78
CA ALA A 108 5.43 -0.68 -7.71
C ALA A 108 6.12 -1.60 -6.69
N ALA A 109 5.57 -2.79 -6.42
CA ALA A 109 6.21 -3.81 -5.58
C ALA A 109 7.48 -4.38 -6.23
N PHE A 110 7.49 -4.65 -7.53
CA PHE A 110 8.70 -5.06 -8.26
C PHE A 110 9.78 -3.99 -8.22
N ASP A 111 9.43 -2.75 -8.57
CA ASP A 111 10.37 -1.62 -8.57
C ASP A 111 10.99 -1.45 -7.19
N ARG A 112 10.16 -1.54 -6.14
CA ARG A 112 10.63 -1.41 -4.77
C ARG A 112 11.55 -2.57 -4.36
N ARG A 113 11.26 -3.81 -4.80
CA ARG A 113 12.14 -4.96 -4.56
C ARG A 113 13.52 -4.76 -5.20
N GLU A 114 13.56 -4.22 -6.41
CA GLU A 114 14.82 -3.91 -7.09
C GLU A 114 15.61 -2.81 -6.38
N GLU A 115 14.94 -1.73 -5.97
CA GLU A 115 15.53 -0.65 -5.17
C GLU A 115 16.19 -1.24 -3.91
N MET A 116 15.44 -2.01 -3.11
CA MET A 116 15.93 -2.60 -1.86
C MET A 116 17.12 -3.54 -2.08
N THR A 117 17.12 -4.32 -3.16
CA THR A 117 18.24 -5.20 -3.53
C THR A 117 19.50 -4.39 -3.81
N ARG A 118 19.39 -3.27 -4.55
CA ARG A 118 20.51 -2.37 -4.83
C ARG A 118 21.08 -1.74 -3.55
N TRP A 119 20.21 -1.30 -2.64
CA TRP A 119 20.62 -0.75 -1.35
C TRP A 119 21.34 -1.77 -0.46
N GLN A 120 20.91 -3.03 -0.48
CA GLN A 120 21.60 -4.10 0.26
C GLN A 120 23.02 -4.34 -0.28
N HIS A 121 23.22 -4.26 -1.59
CA HIS A 121 24.55 -4.37 -2.20
C HIS A 121 25.44 -3.18 -1.81
N TYR A 122 24.92 -1.94 -1.85
CA TYR A 122 25.66 -0.74 -1.45
C TYR A 122 26.06 -0.73 0.04
N ARG A 123 25.30 -1.38 0.93
CA ARG A 123 25.69 -1.51 2.34
C ARG A 123 26.79 -2.55 2.55
N GLN A 124 26.99 -3.49 1.64
CA GLN A 124 28.06 -4.49 1.74
C GLN A 124 29.39 -4.02 1.15
N ASP A 125 29.39 -3.07 0.21
CA ASP A 125 30.62 -2.55 -0.40
C ASP A 125 31.34 -1.47 0.44
N GLY A 126 30.76 -1.04 1.56
CA GLY A 126 31.44 -0.17 2.54
C GLY A 126 31.70 1.26 2.07
N THR A 127 31.10 1.72 0.98
CA THR A 127 31.32 3.09 0.45
C THR A 127 30.18 4.07 0.70
N GLY A 128 29.31 3.78 1.67
CA GLY A 128 28.30 4.72 2.17
C GLY A 128 28.95 5.81 3.01
N LYS A 129 29.01 7.03 2.48
CA LYS A 129 29.29 8.25 3.26
C LYS A 129 28.38 8.36 4.48
#